data_AF-A0A7T6XM82-F1
#
_entry.id   AF-A0A7T6XM82-F1
#
_cell.length_a   1.000
_cell.length_b   1.000
_cell.length_c   1.000
_cell.angle_alpha   90.00
_cell.angle_beta   90.00
_cell.angle_gamma   90.00
#
_symmetry.space_group_name_H-M   'P 1'
#
loop_
_entity.id
_entity.type
_entity.pdbx_description
1 polymer ?
#
loop_
_entity_poly.entity_id
_entity_poly.type
_entity_poly.pdbx_seq_one_letter_code
_entity_poly.pdbx_strand_id
1 'polypeptide(L)'
;MTGYTCVQCLQVLRQGVRASAPQARLQSLATARRRSPISPSFIRSFGSQRNSQSLGSSPEQPKHTHSQSCCAPKSSPSSIAQRAAHTATGASVNPQAVLKPDNLFHSFSNSPSPALRKRAEFIKQNAFCPHPSHQQTRAAVSPHDPEARKTTDDANLPPAHSHFECPDCGVPVYCSEGHWMDDFEAHLEICDTLRQINEDDHDLNSGRFFPEFHYPGPQDDNFVINMTNWDTYLYTREFAAINDDRSMRQVTRMLTYPQTIGSVLHELSPYSVRSGGRLTPEGLKSLSALRYSLHPPKTGEGIDVKGLRLKAPPVRIFILGARAESSLPRDVWLQLQYMYPRALLHLIFIGPESMANRDGEYPLPERTPENPFGGIVEDRLGGQMKITTYVDYFHTMNKAQYFGPFDPYLDCFMLFHPGLGHPASSHEWEETLPQLLETKVPIICTGYTQWDLERDINWVSEKCRGEFDVLLEPGENIFRSLRWDLNDQDPHDVSCGNWGLWAFRGKRYEAAFSKEE
;
A
#
# COMPACT_ATOMS: atom_id res chain seq x y z
N MET A 1 -3.31 29.53 -41.88
CA MET A 1 -3.28 28.39 -42.81
C MET A 1 -2.19 28.61 -43.82
N THR A 2 -1.10 27.85 -43.71
CA THR A 2 -0.27 27.24 -44.78
C THR A 2 1.04 26.82 -44.11
N GLY A 3 1.09 25.56 -43.70
CA GLY A 3 2.26 24.95 -43.07
C GLY A 3 3.35 24.65 -44.10
N TYR A 4 4.59 24.89 -43.72
CA TYR A 4 5.78 24.50 -44.49
C TYR A 4 6.16 23.07 -44.09
N THR A 5 5.83 22.10 -44.92
CA THR A 5 6.36 20.73 -44.81
C THR A 5 7.40 20.48 -45.89
N CYS A 6 8.57 20.00 -45.48
CA CYS A 6 9.70 19.67 -46.34
C CYS A 6 9.36 18.57 -47.37
N VAL A 7 9.87 18.72 -48.60
CA VAL A 7 9.64 17.82 -49.75
C VAL A 7 10.13 16.39 -49.48
N GLN A 8 11.13 16.18 -48.62
CA GLN A 8 11.63 14.85 -48.25
C GLN A 8 10.66 14.11 -47.32
N CYS A 9 9.96 14.80 -46.42
CA CYS A 9 8.96 14.19 -45.53
C CYS A 9 7.72 13.69 -46.30
N LEU A 10 7.41 14.33 -47.44
CA LEU A 10 6.27 13.99 -48.29
C LEU A 10 6.51 12.72 -49.13
N GLN A 11 7.77 12.33 -49.36
CA GLN A 11 8.12 11.09 -50.06
C GLN A 11 8.05 9.85 -49.16
N VAL A 12 8.34 9.98 -47.86
CA VAL A 12 8.25 8.87 -46.89
C VAL A 12 6.81 8.48 -46.59
N LEU A 13 5.89 9.47 -46.56
CA LEU A 13 4.45 9.22 -46.34
C LEU A 13 3.74 8.55 -47.51
N ARG A 14 4.30 8.59 -48.73
CA ARG A 14 3.70 7.97 -49.92
C ARG A 14 4.07 6.50 -50.13
N GLN A 15 5.07 5.98 -49.42
CA GLN A 15 5.49 4.58 -49.52
C GLN A 15 5.16 3.85 -48.22
N GLY A 16 3.89 3.47 -48.09
CA GLY A 16 3.39 2.68 -46.97
C GLY A 16 4.13 1.36 -46.82
N VAL A 17 4.77 1.15 -45.67
CA VAL A 17 5.39 -0.11 -45.29
C VAL A 17 4.30 -1.11 -44.89
N ARG A 18 3.99 -2.03 -45.81
CA ARG A 18 3.47 -3.36 -45.46
C ARG A 18 4.69 -4.25 -45.19
N ALA A 19 4.90 -4.65 -43.94
CA ALA A 19 5.89 -5.66 -43.60
C ALA A 19 5.24 -7.05 -43.58
N SER A 20 5.86 -7.96 -44.34
CA SER A 20 5.45 -9.31 -44.69
C SER A 20 5.81 -10.32 -43.59
N ALA A 21 4.90 -11.25 -43.30
CA ALA A 21 5.17 -12.47 -42.54
C ALA A 21 6.05 -13.46 -43.36
N PRO A 22 6.87 -14.31 -42.72
CA PRO A 22 7.56 -15.39 -43.43
C PRO A 22 6.71 -16.68 -43.42
N GLN A 23 6.39 -17.16 -44.62
CA GLN A 23 5.81 -18.49 -44.84
C GLN A 23 6.93 -19.52 -44.98
N ALA A 24 7.07 -20.42 -44.01
CA ALA A 24 7.85 -21.66 -44.17
C ALA A 24 6.92 -22.78 -44.66
N ARG A 25 7.26 -23.37 -45.82
CA ARG A 25 6.53 -24.44 -46.51
C ARG A 25 6.66 -25.78 -45.78
N LEU A 26 5.52 -26.43 -45.58
CA LEU A 26 5.38 -27.86 -45.28
C LEU A 26 5.50 -28.68 -46.57
N GLN A 27 6.30 -29.76 -46.52
CA GLN A 27 6.21 -30.90 -47.44
C GLN A 27 5.80 -32.14 -46.63
N SER A 28 4.77 -32.83 -47.10
CA SER A 28 4.27 -34.08 -46.52
C SER A 28 5.12 -35.27 -46.94
N LEU A 29 5.38 -36.20 -46.01
CA LEU A 29 5.52 -37.63 -46.33
C LEU A 29 4.86 -38.47 -45.23
N ALA A 30 4.33 -39.60 -45.66
CA ALA A 30 3.27 -40.36 -45.03
C ALA A 30 3.76 -41.52 -44.16
N THR A 31 2.79 -42.11 -43.44
CA THR A 31 2.72 -43.48 -42.89
C THR A 31 3.58 -43.85 -41.66
N ALA A 32 2.93 -44.15 -40.52
CA ALA A 32 2.62 -45.52 -40.08
C ALA A 32 2.33 -45.62 -38.56
N ARG A 33 1.12 -46.08 -38.21
CA ARG A 33 0.80 -47.15 -37.23
C ARG A 33 1.67 -47.27 -35.94
N ARG A 34 1.07 -46.99 -34.76
CA ARG A 34 0.52 -47.98 -33.78
C ARG A 34 0.52 -47.49 -32.31
N ARG A 35 -0.65 -47.70 -31.68
CA ARG A 35 -0.94 -48.18 -30.30
C ARG A 35 -0.80 -47.22 -29.10
N SER A 36 -1.97 -46.78 -28.66
CA SER A 36 -2.32 -46.46 -27.26
C SER A 36 -2.65 -47.73 -26.45
N PRO A 37 -2.59 -47.65 -25.12
CA PRO A 37 -3.68 -48.10 -24.25
C PRO A 37 -4.05 -47.00 -23.23
N ILE A 38 -5.30 -46.52 -23.18
CA ILE A 38 -6.39 -46.91 -22.26
C ILE A 38 -5.95 -47.12 -20.81
N SER A 39 -6.45 -46.25 -19.91
CA SER A 39 -6.92 -46.64 -18.56
C SER A 39 -7.97 -45.63 -18.06
N PRO A 40 -9.12 -46.10 -17.52
CA PRO A 40 -10.24 -45.25 -17.12
C PRO A 40 -10.22 -44.94 -15.61
N SER A 41 -10.62 -43.72 -15.25
CA SER A 41 -10.96 -43.34 -13.88
C SER A 41 -12.39 -43.79 -13.54
N PHE A 42 -12.49 -44.59 -12.48
CA PHE A 42 -13.74 -45.10 -11.93
C PHE A 42 -14.54 -44.01 -11.24
N ILE A 43 -15.80 -43.87 -11.67
CA ILE A 43 -16.90 -43.25 -10.94
C ILE A 43 -17.28 -44.21 -9.80
N ARG A 44 -17.29 -43.71 -8.55
CA ARG A 44 -18.02 -44.34 -7.45
C ARG A 44 -19.05 -43.36 -6.91
N SER A 45 -20.31 -43.61 -7.26
CA SER A 45 -21.46 -43.15 -6.50
C SER A 45 -21.53 -43.90 -5.18
N PHE A 46 -21.78 -43.20 -4.08
CA PHE A 46 -22.38 -43.80 -2.89
C PHE A 46 -23.65 -43.03 -2.55
N GLY A 47 -24.79 -43.62 -2.88
CA GLY A 47 -26.01 -43.42 -2.15
C GLY A 47 -25.97 -44.27 -0.89
N SER A 48 -26.36 -43.69 0.25
CA SER A 48 -26.96 -44.46 1.33
C SER A 48 -27.98 -43.59 2.03
N GLN A 49 -29.24 -43.87 1.69
CA GLN A 49 -30.38 -43.54 2.51
C GLN A 49 -30.24 -44.26 3.85
N ARG A 50 -30.39 -43.53 4.96
CA ARG A 50 -30.91 -44.10 6.20
C ARG A 50 -31.97 -43.16 6.79
N ASN A 51 -33.20 -43.55 6.52
CA ASN A 51 -34.36 -43.26 7.35
C ASN A 51 -34.13 -43.86 8.75
N SER A 52 -34.29 -43.04 9.78
CA SER A 52 -34.81 -43.50 11.07
C SER A 52 -35.75 -42.44 11.59
N GLN A 53 -37.04 -42.75 11.45
CA GLN A 53 -38.15 -42.08 12.09
C GLN A 53 -38.05 -42.26 13.61
N SER A 54 -38.27 -41.20 14.38
CA SER A 54 -38.85 -41.34 15.72
C SER A 54 -39.86 -40.21 15.96
N LEU A 55 -41.12 -40.63 15.86
CA LEU A 55 -42.33 -40.17 16.54
C LEU A 55 -42.21 -39.00 17.52
N GLY A 56 -43.11 -38.05 17.33
CA GLY A 56 -43.31 -36.92 18.22
C GLY A 56 -44.07 -37.24 19.50
N SER A 57 -43.97 -36.31 20.44
CA SER A 57 -45.04 -35.95 21.37
C SER A 57 -44.68 -34.58 21.96
N SER A 58 -45.52 -33.58 21.70
CA SER A 58 -45.65 -32.40 22.57
C SER A 58 -46.44 -32.82 23.82
N PRO A 59 -46.26 -32.15 24.96
CA PRO A 59 -47.23 -31.07 25.23
C PRO A 59 -46.68 -29.85 26.01
N GLU A 60 -47.38 -28.74 25.75
CA GLU A 60 -47.85 -27.71 26.69
C GLU A 60 -46.89 -26.76 27.43
N GLN A 61 -47.19 -25.47 27.21
CA GLN A 61 -46.83 -24.32 28.04
C GLN A 61 -47.49 -24.39 29.43
N PRO A 62 -47.01 -23.59 30.38
CA PRO A 62 -47.86 -22.46 30.77
C PRO A 62 -47.12 -21.12 30.96
N LYS A 63 -47.91 -20.05 30.80
CA LYS A 63 -47.60 -18.63 31.02
C LYS A 63 -47.77 -18.24 32.50
N HIS A 64 -47.39 -16.99 32.80
CA HIS A 64 -47.59 -16.15 34.00
C HIS A 64 -46.31 -15.97 34.84
N THR A 65 -45.87 -14.79 35.31
CA THR A 65 -46.40 -13.40 35.35
C THR A 65 -45.29 -12.49 35.93
N HIS A 66 -45.29 -11.19 35.55
CA HIS A 66 -44.91 -9.96 36.30
C HIS A 66 -43.60 -9.89 37.16
N SER A 67 -42.90 -8.77 37.37
CA SER A 67 -42.67 -7.46 36.74
C SER A 67 -41.83 -6.63 37.75
N GLN A 68 -41.03 -5.65 37.27
CA GLN A 68 -40.39 -4.52 37.99
C GLN A 68 -39.17 -4.89 38.87
N SER A 69 -38.07 -4.14 39.00
CA SER A 69 -37.67 -2.77 38.61
C SER A 69 -36.16 -2.63 38.87
N CYS A 70 -35.38 -1.95 38.00
CA CYS A 70 -34.52 -0.80 38.38
C CYS A 70 -33.72 -0.17 37.20
N CYS A 71 -33.98 1.12 37.01
CA CYS A 71 -33.20 2.25 36.46
C CYS A 71 -31.91 2.01 35.64
N ALA A 72 -31.92 2.53 34.40
CA ALA A 72 -30.73 2.94 33.64
C ALA A 72 -30.89 4.41 33.15
N PRO A 73 -29.82 5.23 33.17
CA PRO A 73 -29.88 6.63 32.78
C PRO A 73 -29.91 6.82 31.25
N LYS A 74 -30.60 7.88 30.84
CA LYS A 74 -30.81 8.28 29.44
C LYS A 74 -29.52 8.86 28.84
N SER A 75 -29.08 8.31 27.71
CA SER A 75 -28.22 9.01 26.74
C SER A 75 -28.97 9.13 25.42
N SER A 76 -28.97 10.35 24.89
CA SER A 76 -29.63 10.79 23.65
C SER A 76 -28.96 10.18 22.41
N PRO A 77 -29.71 9.63 21.43
CA PRO A 77 -29.13 9.21 20.16
C PRO A 77 -28.96 10.40 19.23
N SER A 78 -27.74 10.57 18.75
CA SER A 78 -27.33 11.47 17.68
C SER A 78 -28.03 11.12 16.36
N SER A 79 -28.48 12.16 15.66
CA SER A 79 -29.27 12.12 14.44
C SER A 79 -28.44 11.82 13.19
N ILE A 80 -27.84 10.63 13.09
CA ILE A 80 -27.11 10.17 11.88
C ILE A 80 -27.48 8.72 11.56
N ALA A 81 -28.78 8.41 11.44
CA ALA A 81 -29.23 7.06 11.07
C ALA A 81 -30.50 7.01 10.20
N GLN A 82 -30.92 8.12 9.61
CA GLN A 82 -32.07 8.12 8.70
C GLN A 82 -31.78 8.96 7.44
N ARG A 83 -31.02 8.36 6.52
CA ARG A 83 -31.15 8.62 5.08
C ARG A 83 -30.43 7.52 4.29
N ALA A 84 -30.90 6.29 4.46
CA ALA A 84 -30.54 5.17 3.60
C ALA A 84 -31.83 4.54 3.09
N ALA A 85 -32.36 5.08 1.99
CA ALA A 85 -33.29 4.42 1.08
C ALA A 85 -33.65 5.37 -0.07
N HIS A 86 -32.76 5.54 -1.07
CA HIS A 86 -33.21 5.78 -2.44
C HIS A 86 -32.30 5.03 -3.41
N THR A 87 -32.97 4.13 -4.13
CA THR A 87 -32.54 3.22 -5.19
C THR A 87 -31.67 3.85 -6.27
N ALA A 88 -30.73 3.03 -6.74
CA ALA A 88 -29.96 3.22 -7.96
C ALA A 88 -30.88 3.47 -9.17
N THR A 89 -30.67 4.60 -9.84
CA THR A 89 -30.80 4.83 -11.29
C THR A 89 -30.45 6.29 -11.59
N GLY A 90 -29.41 6.51 -12.39
CA GLY A 90 -29.00 7.83 -12.88
C GLY A 90 -27.91 8.49 -12.03
N ALA A 91 -26.88 9.02 -12.70
CA ALA A 91 -25.85 9.87 -12.11
C ALA A 91 -26.50 11.11 -11.47
N SER A 92 -26.90 11.00 -10.20
CA SER A 92 -27.38 12.15 -9.45
C SER A 92 -26.17 12.98 -9.05
N VAL A 93 -25.92 14.05 -9.80
CA VAL A 93 -25.03 15.14 -9.38
C VAL A 93 -25.48 15.57 -7.99
N ASN A 94 -24.63 15.33 -6.99
CA ASN A 94 -24.89 15.79 -5.63
C ASN A 94 -25.02 17.32 -5.69
N PRO A 95 -26.16 17.93 -5.31
CA PRO A 95 -26.35 19.38 -5.44
C PRO A 95 -25.39 20.21 -4.58
N GLN A 96 -24.55 19.56 -3.75
CA GLN A 96 -23.46 20.16 -2.98
C GLN A 96 -22.06 19.97 -3.59
N ALA A 97 -21.93 19.30 -4.74
CA ALA A 97 -20.62 19.13 -5.39
C ALA A 97 -20.13 20.49 -5.92
N VAL A 98 -18.97 20.92 -5.43
CA VAL A 98 -18.32 22.18 -5.79
C VAL A 98 -17.78 22.13 -7.21
N LEU A 99 -17.36 20.94 -7.66
CA LEU A 99 -16.78 20.70 -8.98
C LEU A 99 -17.52 19.58 -9.72
N LYS A 100 -17.62 19.74 -11.05
CA LYS A 100 -18.18 18.71 -11.94
C LYS A 100 -17.06 17.77 -12.42
N PRO A 101 -17.37 16.50 -12.72
CA PRO A 101 -16.37 15.52 -13.19
C PRO A 101 -15.58 15.96 -14.43
N ASP A 102 -16.21 16.73 -15.32
CA ASP A 102 -15.62 17.21 -16.58
C ASP A 102 -14.84 18.53 -16.43
N ASN A 103 -14.78 19.10 -15.22
CA ASN A 103 -14.15 20.40 -14.95
C ASN A 103 -13.35 20.39 -13.64
N LEU A 104 -12.37 19.50 -13.58
CA LEU A 104 -11.50 19.33 -12.41
C LEU A 104 -10.19 20.10 -12.51
N PHE A 105 -9.78 20.52 -13.71
CA PHE A 105 -8.53 21.25 -13.88
C PHE A 105 -8.71 22.75 -13.61
N HIS A 106 -8.10 23.24 -12.54
CA HIS A 106 -7.97 24.68 -12.23
C HIS A 106 -6.55 24.96 -11.73
N SER A 107 -6.04 26.17 -11.95
CA SER A 107 -4.77 26.56 -11.30
C SER A 107 -4.97 26.58 -9.78
N PHE A 108 -3.94 26.21 -9.02
CA PHE A 108 -4.02 26.09 -7.57
C PHE A 108 -4.41 27.42 -6.90
N SER A 109 -3.87 28.55 -7.37
CA SER A 109 -4.23 29.87 -6.86
C SER A 109 -5.68 30.28 -7.13
N ASN A 110 -6.20 29.94 -8.31
CA ASN A 110 -7.55 30.32 -8.72
C ASN A 110 -8.58 29.21 -8.50
N SER A 111 -8.19 28.13 -7.79
CA SER A 111 -9.04 27.00 -7.52
C SER A 111 -10.30 27.41 -6.75
N PRO A 112 -11.48 26.84 -7.06
CA PRO A 112 -12.67 27.05 -6.26
C PRO A 112 -12.53 26.48 -4.84
N SER A 113 -11.67 25.48 -4.61
CA SER A 113 -11.42 24.91 -3.29
C SER A 113 -10.55 25.82 -2.42
N PRO A 114 -11.01 26.25 -1.22
CA PRO A 114 -10.18 27.00 -0.28
C PRO A 114 -8.96 26.22 0.20
N ALA A 115 -9.03 24.88 0.26
CA ALA A 115 -7.91 24.04 0.68
C ALA A 115 -6.77 24.09 -0.34
N LEU A 116 -7.09 24.01 -1.64
CA LEU A 116 -6.09 24.07 -2.70
C LEU A 116 -5.46 25.46 -2.83
N ARG A 117 -6.24 26.54 -2.63
CA ARG A 117 -5.67 27.89 -2.58
C ARG A 117 -4.68 28.07 -1.43
N LYS A 118 -4.98 27.53 -0.24
CA LYS A 118 -4.05 27.54 0.91
C LYS A 118 -2.78 26.74 0.62
N ARG A 119 -2.92 25.60 -0.06
CA ARG A 119 -1.78 24.80 -0.50
C ARG A 119 -0.92 25.55 -1.52
N ALA A 120 -1.54 26.24 -2.47
CA ALA A 120 -0.85 27.11 -3.42
C ALA A 120 -0.01 28.18 -2.72
N GLU A 121 -0.62 28.86 -1.73
CA GLU A 121 0.04 29.88 -0.91
C GLU A 121 1.23 29.28 -0.15
N PHE A 122 1.07 28.10 0.44
CA PHE A 122 2.15 27.39 1.12
C PHE A 122 3.30 27.06 0.16
N ILE A 123 3.01 26.51 -1.03
CA ILE A 123 4.03 26.22 -2.06
C ILE A 123 4.76 27.51 -2.44
N LYS A 124 4.03 28.59 -2.71
CA LYS A 124 4.62 29.88 -3.08
C LYS A 124 5.51 30.50 -2.00
N GLN A 125 5.32 30.14 -0.74
CA GLN A 125 6.12 30.65 0.39
C GLN A 125 7.33 29.77 0.71
N ASN A 126 7.29 28.47 0.39
CA ASN A 126 8.31 27.51 0.82
C ASN A 126 9.12 26.92 -0.34
N ALA A 127 8.49 26.69 -1.49
CA ALA A 127 9.17 26.11 -2.64
C ALA A 127 10.06 27.11 -3.36
N PHE A 128 11.26 26.65 -3.74
CA PHE A 128 12.22 27.42 -4.50
C PHE A 128 12.17 27.08 -5.99
N CYS A 129 12.50 28.05 -6.82
CA CYS A 129 12.61 27.89 -8.26
C CYS A 129 13.77 26.93 -8.59
N PRO A 130 13.58 25.90 -9.44
CA PRO A 130 14.62 24.92 -9.78
C PRO A 130 15.66 25.44 -10.77
N HIS A 131 15.43 26.63 -11.37
CA HIS A 131 16.23 27.12 -12.49
C HIS A 131 17.73 27.25 -12.12
N PRO A 132 18.67 26.80 -12.98
CA PRO A 132 20.11 26.77 -12.68
C PRO A 132 20.74 28.13 -12.34
N SER A 133 20.10 29.24 -12.75
CA SER A 133 20.58 30.59 -12.44
C SER A 133 20.54 30.93 -10.95
N HIS A 134 19.78 30.19 -10.14
CA HIS A 134 19.67 30.42 -8.70
C HIS A 134 20.67 29.59 -7.91
N GLN A 135 21.17 30.15 -6.81
CA GLN A 135 21.99 29.43 -5.85
C GLN A 135 21.27 28.21 -5.27
N GLN A 136 22.05 27.14 -5.06
CA GLN A 136 21.58 25.92 -4.43
C GLN A 136 21.12 26.20 -3.00
N THR A 137 19.94 25.69 -2.64
CA THR A 137 19.32 25.90 -1.32
C THR A 137 19.56 24.73 -0.38
N ARG A 138 19.69 23.53 -0.93
CA ARG A 138 19.93 22.28 -0.21
C ARG A 138 20.84 21.36 -1.02
N ALA A 139 21.54 20.46 -0.33
CA ALA A 139 22.30 19.42 -1.02
C ALA A 139 21.37 18.53 -1.85
N ALA A 140 21.75 18.26 -3.09
CA ALA A 140 21.03 17.34 -3.96
C ALA A 140 21.03 15.93 -3.37
N VAL A 141 19.84 15.33 -3.31
CA VAL A 141 19.63 14.02 -2.68
C VAL A 141 19.68 12.89 -3.73
N SER A 142 19.41 13.22 -4.99
CA SER A 142 19.52 12.32 -6.12
C SER A 142 20.12 13.02 -7.35
N PRO A 143 20.62 12.28 -8.35
CA PRO A 143 21.04 12.85 -9.63
C PRO A 143 19.89 13.49 -10.41
N HIS A 144 18.65 13.08 -10.14
CA HIS A 144 17.43 13.60 -10.77
C HIS A 144 16.84 14.81 -10.02
N ASP A 145 17.45 15.18 -8.90
CA ASP A 145 17.05 16.32 -8.09
C ASP A 145 17.35 17.63 -8.85
N PRO A 146 16.38 18.56 -9.02
CA PRO A 146 16.63 19.82 -9.69
C PRO A 146 17.77 20.63 -9.06
N GLU A 147 18.01 20.49 -7.75
CA GLU A 147 19.12 21.14 -7.06
C GLU A 147 20.49 20.64 -7.53
N ALA A 148 20.59 19.46 -8.17
CA ALA A 148 21.84 18.95 -8.75
C ALA A 148 22.29 19.77 -9.96
N ARG A 149 21.37 20.48 -10.63
CA ARG A 149 21.65 21.31 -11.82
C ARG A 149 22.19 22.69 -11.46
N LYS A 150 22.05 23.12 -10.20
CA LYS A 150 22.50 24.42 -9.70
C LYS A 150 23.97 24.36 -9.30
N THR A 151 24.86 24.42 -10.28
CA THR A 151 26.31 24.48 -10.03
C THR A 151 26.76 25.92 -9.79
N THR A 152 27.91 26.09 -9.12
CA THR A 152 28.42 27.42 -8.72
C THR A 152 28.77 28.34 -9.88
N ASP A 153 28.98 27.81 -11.09
CA ASP A 153 29.48 28.58 -12.22
C ASP A 153 28.36 29.36 -12.94
N ASP A 154 27.11 28.86 -12.90
CA ASP A 154 25.94 29.47 -13.53
C ASP A 154 24.96 30.13 -12.53
N ALA A 155 25.06 29.79 -11.24
CA ALA A 155 24.15 30.21 -10.17
C ALA A 155 24.45 31.62 -9.61
N ASN A 156 24.19 32.65 -10.41
CA ASN A 156 24.50 34.05 -10.07
C ASN A 156 23.39 34.78 -9.31
N LEU A 157 22.17 34.23 -9.22
CA LEU A 157 21.02 34.85 -8.57
C LEU A 157 20.76 34.25 -7.17
N PRO A 158 20.27 35.05 -6.20
CA PRO A 158 19.82 34.51 -4.92
C PRO A 158 18.63 33.56 -5.14
N PRO A 159 18.38 32.59 -4.24
CA PRO A 159 17.20 31.72 -4.32
C PRO A 159 15.91 32.54 -4.37
N ALA A 160 14.99 32.16 -5.26
CA ALA A 160 13.69 32.80 -5.41
C ALA A 160 12.56 31.77 -5.27
N HIS A 161 11.43 32.19 -4.73
CA HIS A 161 10.29 31.30 -4.50
C HIS A 161 9.45 31.09 -5.77
N SER A 162 8.80 29.93 -5.85
CA SER A 162 8.00 29.51 -7.01
C SER A 162 6.63 30.17 -7.03
N HIS A 163 6.55 31.37 -7.61
CA HIS A 163 5.29 32.14 -7.73
C HIS A 163 4.52 31.94 -9.03
N PHE A 164 5.20 31.58 -10.11
CA PHE A 164 4.63 31.36 -11.43
C PHE A 164 4.02 29.97 -11.54
N GLU A 165 2.74 29.94 -11.93
CA GLU A 165 1.98 28.71 -12.17
C GLU A 165 2.01 28.37 -13.66
N CYS A 166 2.40 27.13 -13.97
CA CYS A 166 2.36 26.66 -15.35
C CYS A 166 0.90 26.59 -15.85
N PRO A 167 0.59 27.10 -17.07
CA PRO A 167 -0.77 27.09 -17.60
C PRO A 167 -1.31 25.68 -17.88
N ASP A 168 -0.43 24.70 -18.14
CA ASP A 168 -0.82 23.34 -18.51
C ASP A 168 -1.02 22.40 -17.31
N CYS A 169 -0.25 22.57 -16.23
CA CYS A 169 -0.38 21.76 -15.02
C CYS A 169 -1.02 22.50 -13.83
N GLY A 170 -1.06 23.83 -13.84
CA GLY A 170 -1.73 24.66 -12.83
C GLY A 170 -1.05 24.73 -11.46
N VAL A 171 0.18 24.23 -11.32
CA VAL A 171 0.97 24.20 -10.07
C VAL A 171 2.03 25.32 -10.07
N PRO A 172 2.28 26.02 -8.95
CA PRO A 172 3.39 26.96 -8.85
C PRO A 172 4.73 26.24 -8.84
N VAL A 173 5.55 26.44 -9.88
CA VAL A 173 6.79 25.65 -10.12
C VAL A 173 8.05 26.49 -10.33
N TYR A 174 7.91 27.74 -10.81
CA TYR A 174 9.04 28.64 -11.11
C TYR A 174 8.80 30.02 -10.49
N CYS A 175 9.84 30.83 -10.35
CA CYS A 175 9.68 32.19 -9.82
C CYS A 175 9.10 33.19 -10.84
N SER A 176 9.29 32.94 -12.14
CA SER A 176 8.85 33.81 -13.24
C SER A 176 8.54 33.01 -14.50
N GLU A 177 7.78 33.62 -15.42
CA GLU A 177 7.50 33.03 -16.73
C GLU A 177 8.77 32.80 -17.54
N GLY A 178 9.73 33.74 -17.49
CA GLY A 178 11.01 33.61 -18.21
C GLY A 178 11.79 32.36 -17.79
N HIS A 179 11.94 32.12 -16.48
CA HIS A 179 12.64 30.92 -16.00
C HIS A 179 11.88 29.62 -16.31
N TRP A 180 10.55 29.65 -16.36
CA TRP A 180 9.75 28.51 -16.81
C TRP A 180 9.95 28.24 -18.31
N MET A 181 10.03 29.28 -19.14
CA MET A 181 10.29 29.14 -20.58
C MET A 181 11.70 28.62 -20.86
N ASP A 182 12.70 29.12 -20.11
CA ASP A 182 14.09 28.71 -20.26
C ASP A 182 14.30 27.24 -19.82
N ASP A 183 13.59 26.79 -18.78
CA ASP A 183 13.64 25.41 -18.26
C ASP A 183 12.46 24.52 -18.75
N PHE A 184 11.82 24.91 -19.85
CA PHE A 184 10.58 24.29 -20.32
C PHE A 184 10.75 22.80 -20.64
N GLU A 185 11.89 22.40 -21.20
CA GLU A 185 12.17 21.00 -21.54
C GLU A 185 12.21 20.10 -20.30
N ALA A 186 12.85 20.54 -19.22
CA ALA A 186 12.85 19.79 -17.95
C ALA A 186 11.47 19.78 -17.31
N HIS A 187 10.72 20.89 -17.39
CA HIS A 187 9.35 20.94 -16.89
C HIS A 187 8.42 19.98 -17.63
N LEU A 188 8.59 19.80 -18.95
CA LEU A 188 7.77 18.89 -19.75
C LEU A 188 7.85 17.43 -19.27
N GLU A 189 8.97 17.01 -18.68
CA GLU A 189 9.13 15.64 -18.14
C GLU A 189 8.17 15.34 -16.99
N ILE A 190 7.75 16.36 -16.24
CA ILE A 190 6.89 16.23 -15.06
C ILE A 190 5.51 16.90 -15.22
N CYS A 191 5.33 17.75 -16.23
CA CYS A 191 4.13 18.58 -16.40
C CYS A 191 2.82 17.76 -16.41
N ASP A 192 2.80 16.64 -17.15
CA ASP A 192 1.64 15.75 -17.20
C ASP A 192 1.32 15.12 -15.85
N THR A 193 2.35 14.74 -15.09
CA THR A 193 2.21 14.19 -13.73
C THR A 193 1.65 15.24 -12.78
N LEU A 194 2.15 16.48 -12.85
CA LEU A 194 1.65 17.60 -12.05
C LEU A 194 0.20 17.93 -12.40
N ARG A 195 -0.16 17.87 -13.68
CA ARG A 195 -1.54 18.06 -14.13
C ARG A 195 -2.45 16.97 -13.58
N GLN A 196 -2.01 15.72 -13.59
CA GLN A 196 -2.76 14.61 -13.03
C GLN A 196 -2.96 14.77 -11.52
N ILE A 197 -1.93 15.18 -10.78
CA ILE A 197 -2.04 15.47 -9.34
C ILE A 197 -3.05 16.59 -9.11
N ASN A 198 -2.99 17.64 -9.91
CA ASN A 198 -3.92 18.75 -9.83
C ASN A 198 -5.38 18.28 -10.02
N GLU A 199 -5.66 17.50 -11.06
CA GLU A 199 -7.00 16.96 -11.32
C GLU A 199 -7.47 16.02 -10.20
N ASP A 200 -6.59 15.17 -9.68
CA ASP A 200 -6.89 14.23 -8.58
C ASP A 200 -7.17 14.97 -7.26
N ASP A 201 -6.47 16.05 -6.98
CA ASP A 201 -6.68 16.87 -5.79
C ASP A 201 -7.98 17.67 -5.87
N HIS A 202 -8.31 18.21 -7.04
CA HIS A 202 -9.60 18.84 -7.28
C HIS A 202 -10.74 17.83 -7.20
N ASP A 203 -10.53 16.59 -7.64
CA ASP A 203 -11.51 15.51 -7.49
C ASP A 203 -11.84 15.26 -6.02
N LEU A 204 -10.82 15.15 -5.15
CA LEU A 204 -11.00 14.98 -3.71
C LEU A 204 -11.69 16.16 -3.04
N ASN A 205 -11.42 17.37 -3.52
CA ASN A 205 -12.04 18.60 -3.03
C ASN A 205 -13.38 18.91 -3.71
N SER A 206 -13.84 18.08 -4.65
CA SER A 206 -15.09 18.31 -5.39
C SER A 206 -16.34 18.12 -4.53
N GLY A 207 -16.25 17.38 -3.43
CA GLY A 207 -17.40 16.99 -2.61
C GLY A 207 -18.29 15.93 -3.25
N ARG A 208 -17.83 15.26 -4.32
CA ARG A 208 -18.54 14.12 -4.91
C ARG A 208 -18.57 12.94 -3.93
N PHE A 209 -19.53 12.04 -4.15
CA PHE A 209 -19.50 10.74 -3.51
C PHE A 209 -18.45 9.85 -4.20
N PHE A 210 -17.69 9.11 -3.41
CA PHE A 210 -16.65 8.19 -3.88
C PHE A 210 -17.17 6.75 -3.73
N PRO A 211 -17.94 6.22 -4.71
CA PRO A 211 -18.38 4.82 -4.67
C PRO A 211 -17.21 3.84 -4.59
N GLU A 212 -16.03 4.26 -5.07
CA GLU A 212 -14.81 3.46 -5.08
C GLU A 212 -14.23 3.20 -3.67
N PHE A 213 -14.62 3.97 -2.65
CA PHE A 213 -14.27 3.71 -1.24
C PHE A 213 -15.24 2.75 -0.54
N HIS A 214 -16.22 2.19 -1.26
CA HIS A 214 -17.05 1.12 -0.74
C HIS A 214 -16.31 -0.22 -0.84
N TYR A 215 -15.75 -0.68 0.28
CA TYR A 215 -14.94 -1.89 0.31
C TYR A 215 -15.78 -3.16 0.54
N PRO A 216 -15.42 -4.28 -0.10
CA PRO A 216 -16.10 -5.55 0.10
C PRO A 216 -15.81 -6.13 1.49
N GLY A 217 -16.78 -6.89 2.01
CA GLY A 217 -16.66 -7.59 3.28
C GLY A 217 -15.91 -8.93 3.18
N PRO A 218 -16.15 -9.84 4.14
CA PRO A 218 -15.65 -11.22 4.08
C PRO A 218 -16.10 -11.93 2.81
N GLN A 219 -15.18 -12.69 2.20
CA GLN A 219 -15.46 -13.49 1.02
C GLN A 219 -15.85 -14.92 1.39
N ASP A 220 -16.63 -15.58 0.52
CA ASP A 220 -16.83 -17.02 0.59
C ASP A 220 -15.51 -17.76 0.31
N ASP A 221 -15.27 -18.77 1.15
CA ASP A 221 -14.13 -19.69 1.14
C ASP A 221 -13.85 -20.40 -0.21
N ASN A 222 -14.81 -20.38 -1.14
CA ASN A 222 -14.71 -20.98 -2.47
C ASN A 222 -14.03 -20.07 -3.50
N PHE A 223 -14.01 -18.75 -3.28
CA PHE A 223 -13.35 -17.83 -4.19
C PHE A 223 -11.87 -17.70 -3.82
N VAL A 224 -11.04 -17.64 -4.86
CA VAL A 224 -9.59 -17.57 -4.72
C VAL A 224 -9.14 -16.18 -5.13
N ILE A 225 -8.33 -15.56 -4.28
CA ILE A 225 -7.76 -14.23 -4.53
C ILE A 225 -6.64 -14.35 -5.55
N ASN A 226 -6.68 -13.52 -6.59
CA ASN A 226 -5.60 -13.39 -7.56
C ASN A 226 -4.82 -12.10 -7.31
N MET A 227 -3.53 -12.22 -7.02
CA MET A 227 -2.65 -11.08 -6.68
C MET A 227 -1.69 -10.69 -7.81
N THR A 228 -2.00 -11.01 -9.06
CA THR A 228 -1.10 -10.75 -10.20
C THR A 228 -0.97 -9.25 -10.51
N ASN A 229 -2.08 -8.51 -10.40
CA ASN A 229 -2.14 -7.06 -10.59
C ASN A 229 -3.35 -6.47 -9.84
N TRP A 230 -3.48 -5.14 -9.83
CA TRP A 230 -4.61 -4.45 -9.19
C TRP A 230 -5.97 -4.91 -9.74
N ASP A 231 -6.15 -5.00 -11.06
CA ASP A 231 -7.45 -5.32 -11.66
C ASP A 231 -7.95 -6.72 -11.28
N THR A 232 -7.07 -7.73 -11.37
CA THR A 232 -7.41 -9.12 -11.02
C THR A 232 -7.67 -9.26 -9.52
N TYR A 233 -6.94 -8.53 -8.68
CA TYR A 233 -7.17 -8.51 -7.26
C TYR A 233 -8.53 -7.91 -6.92
N LEU A 234 -8.85 -6.73 -7.45
CA LEU A 234 -10.11 -6.03 -7.18
C LEU A 234 -11.31 -6.84 -7.72
N TYR A 235 -11.17 -7.44 -8.90
CA TYR A 235 -12.18 -8.32 -9.46
C TYR A 235 -12.40 -9.56 -8.58
N THR A 236 -11.33 -10.27 -8.21
CA THR A 236 -11.46 -11.49 -7.39
C THR A 236 -11.92 -11.21 -5.98
N ARG A 237 -11.71 -10.02 -5.43
CA ARG A 237 -12.24 -9.58 -4.12
C ARG A 237 -13.62 -8.92 -4.18
N GLU A 238 -14.27 -8.92 -5.34
CA GLU A 238 -15.63 -8.38 -5.52
C GLU A 238 -15.74 -6.88 -5.19
N PHE A 239 -14.70 -6.11 -5.48
CA PHE A 239 -14.82 -4.65 -5.46
C PHE A 239 -15.81 -4.18 -6.54
N ALA A 240 -16.40 -3.00 -6.34
CA ALA A 240 -17.17 -2.35 -7.39
C ALA A 240 -16.29 -2.21 -8.65
N ALA A 241 -16.86 -2.48 -9.82
CA ALA A 241 -16.11 -2.37 -11.07
C ALA A 241 -15.68 -0.91 -11.30
N ILE A 242 -14.36 -0.68 -11.28
CA ILE A 242 -13.76 0.63 -11.52
C ILE A 242 -13.28 0.65 -12.97
N ASN A 243 -13.86 1.54 -13.78
CA ASN A 243 -13.47 1.70 -15.19
C ASN A 243 -12.66 2.98 -15.44
N ASP A 244 -12.68 3.93 -14.49
CA ASP A 244 -12.00 5.21 -14.63
C ASP A 244 -10.64 5.16 -13.94
N ASP A 245 -9.58 5.52 -14.67
CA ASP A 245 -8.21 5.55 -14.13
C ASP A 245 -8.11 6.44 -12.89
N ARG A 246 -8.84 7.55 -12.85
CA ARG A 246 -8.87 8.48 -11.72
C ARG A 246 -9.38 7.82 -10.45
N SER A 247 -10.52 7.16 -10.54
CA SER A 247 -11.10 6.39 -9.43
C SER A 247 -10.13 5.29 -8.98
N MET A 248 -9.41 4.68 -9.93
CA MET A 248 -8.41 3.67 -9.62
C MET A 248 -7.21 4.24 -8.84
N ARG A 249 -6.71 5.42 -9.21
CA ARG A 249 -5.68 6.14 -8.44
C ARG A 249 -6.11 6.42 -7.00
N GLN A 250 -7.34 6.86 -6.79
CA GLN A 250 -7.84 7.14 -5.44
C GLN A 250 -7.94 5.89 -4.57
N VAL A 251 -8.46 4.78 -5.11
CA VAL A 251 -8.57 3.52 -4.35
C VAL A 251 -7.21 2.92 -4.03
N THR A 252 -6.32 2.85 -5.02
CA THR A 252 -4.99 2.25 -4.83
C THR A 252 -4.14 3.01 -3.81
N ARG A 253 -4.30 4.33 -3.68
CA ARG A 253 -3.63 5.13 -2.64
C ARG A 253 -3.92 4.62 -1.23
N MET A 254 -5.16 4.25 -0.95
CA MET A 254 -5.55 3.80 0.40
C MET A 254 -5.18 2.34 0.59
N LEU A 255 -5.48 1.51 -0.42
CA LEU A 255 -5.29 0.06 -0.35
C LEU A 255 -3.82 -0.35 -0.45
N THR A 256 -2.91 0.45 -1.01
CA THR A 256 -1.52 0.01 -1.21
C THR A 256 -0.85 -0.53 0.06
N TYR A 257 -1.16 0.01 1.24
CA TYR A 257 -0.54 -0.40 2.50
C TYR A 257 -0.92 -1.83 2.94
N PRO A 258 -2.20 -2.16 3.22
CA PRO A 258 -2.59 -3.52 3.56
C PRO A 258 -2.31 -4.51 2.43
N GLN A 259 -2.50 -4.12 1.17
CA GLN A 259 -2.33 -5.02 0.02
C GLN A 259 -0.85 -5.39 -0.19
N THR A 260 0.09 -4.49 0.08
CA THR A 260 1.52 -4.81 0.03
C THR A 260 1.87 -5.89 1.05
N ILE A 261 1.42 -5.76 2.30
CA ILE A 261 1.62 -6.78 3.34
C ILE A 261 0.98 -8.10 2.92
N GLY A 262 -0.28 -8.06 2.50
CA GLY A 262 -1.02 -9.24 2.05
C GLY A 262 -0.31 -9.95 0.90
N SER A 263 0.12 -9.22 -0.12
CA SER A 263 0.79 -9.80 -1.29
C SER A 263 2.09 -10.54 -0.97
N VAL A 264 2.86 -10.10 0.03
CA VAL A 264 4.09 -10.78 0.44
C VAL A 264 3.78 -12.01 1.29
N LEU A 265 2.82 -11.91 2.19
CA LEU A 265 2.51 -12.95 3.19
C LEU A 265 1.45 -13.97 2.76
N HIS A 266 0.77 -13.76 1.63
CA HIS A 266 -0.26 -14.66 1.13
C HIS A 266 0.32 -15.94 0.52
N GLU A 267 -0.42 -17.05 0.56
CA GLU A 267 0.04 -18.33 0.00
C GLU A 267 0.15 -18.28 -1.53
N LEU A 268 -0.75 -17.54 -2.18
CA LEU A 268 -0.76 -17.24 -3.62
C LEU A 268 -0.04 -15.92 -3.94
N SER A 269 0.98 -15.58 -3.16
CA SER A 269 1.83 -14.42 -3.42
C SER A 269 2.34 -14.41 -4.86
N PRO A 270 2.36 -13.24 -5.54
CA PRO A 270 2.95 -13.13 -6.86
C PRO A 270 4.48 -13.33 -6.83
N TYR A 271 5.10 -13.25 -5.65
CA TYR A 271 6.53 -13.42 -5.46
C TYR A 271 6.90 -14.89 -5.31
N SER A 272 7.79 -15.38 -6.18
CA SER A 272 8.23 -16.77 -6.25
C SER A 272 9.72 -16.89 -6.54
N VAL A 273 10.29 -18.08 -6.30
CA VAL A 273 11.72 -18.36 -6.58
C VAL A 273 11.97 -18.59 -8.08
N ARG A 274 10.92 -18.59 -8.90
CA ARG A 274 11.04 -18.75 -10.36
C ARG A 274 11.61 -17.47 -10.97
N SER A 275 12.14 -17.58 -12.20
CA SER A 275 12.62 -16.43 -12.95
C SER A 275 11.56 -15.32 -13.00
N GLY A 276 11.94 -14.10 -12.60
CA GLY A 276 11.06 -12.94 -12.51
C GLY A 276 10.24 -12.82 -11.21
N GLY A 277 10.28 -13.80 -10.31
CA GLY A 277 9.49 -13.80 -9.07
C GLY A 277 10.14 -13.12 -7.86
N ARG A 278 11.41 -12.69 -7.96
CA ARG A 278 12.18 -11.89 -6.97
C ARG A 278 12.38 -12.50 -5.57
N LEU A 279 11.76 -13.64 -5.27
CA LEU A 279 11.90 -14.28 -3.96
C LEU A 279 13.18 -15.10 -3.90
N THR A 280 14.02 -14.84 -2.92
CA THR A 280 15.28 -15.60 -2.75
C THR A 280 15.00 -16.96 -2.09
N PRO A 281 15.94 -17.92 -2.14
CA PRO A 281 15.81 -19.18 -1.41
C PRO A 281 15.67 -18.99 0.12
N GLU A 282 16.36 -17.99 0.68
CA GLU A 282 16.22 -17.63 2.09
C GLU A 282 14.86 -16.98 2.38
N GLY A 283 14.37 -16.15 1.46
CA GLY A 283 13.01 -15.62 1.47
C GLY A 283 11.96 -16.71 1.51
N LEU A 284 12.09 -17.73 0.65
CA LEU A 284 11.18 -18.87 0.65
C LEU A 284 11.17 -19.58 2.01
N LYS A 285 12.34 -19.86 2.59
CA LYS A 285 12.43 -20.50 3.92
C LYS A 285 11.76 -19.66 5.01
N SER A 286 11.97 -18.34 4.99
CA SER A 286 11.46 -17.46 6.03
C SER A 286 9.96 -17.18 5.89
N LEU A 287 9.46 -16.96 4.68
CA LEU A 287 8.06 -16.60 4.45
C LEU A 287 7.14 -17.83 4.39
N SER A 288 7.63 -19.02 4.02
CA SER A 288 6.78 -20.24 3.98
C SER A 288 6.17 -20.57 5.34
N ALA A 289 6.93 -20.33 6.41
CA ALA A 289 6.50 -20.44 7.80
C ALA A 289 5.30 -19.53 8.10
N LEU A 290 5.45 -18.22 7.87
CA LEU A 290 4.39 -17.23 8.08
C LEU A 290 3.17 -17.51 7.20
N ARG A 291 3.39 -17.85 5.92
CA ARG A 291 2.32 -18.23 4.98
C ARG A 291 1.53 -19.42 5.51
N TYR A 292 2.19 -20.43 6.07
CA TYR A 292 1.52 -21.57 6.68
C TYR A 292 0.71 -21.18 7.92
N SER A 293 1.26 -20.35 8.82
CA SER A 293 0.57 -19.84 10.01
C SER A 293 -0.68 -19.01 9.67
N LEU A 294 -0.61 -18.25 8.58
CA LEU A 294 -1.71 -17.41 8.09
C LEU A 294 -2.81 -18.19 7.33
N HIS A 295 -2.55 -19.42 6.90
CA HIS A 295 -3.52 -20.28 6.21
C HIS A 295 -3.65 -21.63 6.92
N PRO A 296 -4.17 -21.67 8.16
CA PRO A 296 -4.35 -22.93 8.88
C PRO A 296 -5.22 -23.90 8.06
N PRO A 297 -5.05 -25.23 8.12
CA PRO A 297 -5.85 -26.17 7.33
C PRO A 297 -7.34 -26.17 7.74
N LYS A 298 -8.26 -26.45 6.81
CA LYS A 298 -9.72 -26.51 7.06
C LYS A 298 -10.17 -27.70 7.93
N THR A 299 -9.25 -28.55 8.39
CA THR A 299 -9.60 -29.74 9.15
C THR A 299 -10.18 -29.33 10.50
N GLY A 300 -11.50 -29.54 10.63
CA GLY A 300 -12.31 -29.04 11.74
C GLY A 300 -11.77 -29.45 13.09
N GLU A 301 -11.91 -28.53 14.05
CA GLU A 301 -11.88 -28.85 15.48
C GLU A 301 -12.82 -30.05 15.66
N GLY A 302 -12.25 -31.22 15.97
CA GLY A 302 -13.05 -32.40 16.23
C GLY A 302 -13.94 -32.11 17.44
N ILE A 303 -15.20 -32.57 17.41
CA ILE A 303 -16.14 -32.49 18.54
C ILE A 303 -15.59 -33.25 19.76
N ASP A 304 -14.67 -34.18 19.52
CA ASP A 304 -14.02 -35.01 20.52
C ASP A 304 -12.82 -34.29 21.17
N VAL A 305 -12.61 -34.48 22.48
CA VAL A 305 -11.59 -33.74 23.27
C VAL A 305 -10.16 -33.93 22.73
N LYS A 306 -9.91 -35.03 22.01
CA LYS A 306 -8.64 -35.32 21.32
C LYS A 306 -8.42 -34.52 20.03
N GLY A 307 -9.46 -33.87 19.50
CA GLY A 307 -9.47 -33.07 18.29
C GLY A 307 -9.51 -31.55 18.52
N LEU A 308 -9.53 -31.10 19.78
CA LEU A 308 -9.34 -29.70 20.15
C LEU A 308 -7.92 -29.27 19.78
N ARG A 309 -7.77 -28.65 18.61
CA ARG A 309 -6.55 -27.91 18.28
C ARG A 309 -6.62 -26.57 18.98
N LEU A 310 -5.60 -26.27 19.79
CA LEU A 310 -5.40 -24.92 20.30
C LEU A 310 -5.35 -23.98 19.10
N LYS A 311 -6.18 -22.92 19.11
CA LYS A 311 -6.09 -21.87 18.10
C LYS A 311 -4.67 -21.35 18.06
N ALA A 312 -4.12 -21.21 16.85
CA ALA A 312 -2.81 -20.64 16.68
C ALA A 312 -2.77 -19.24 17.32
N PRO A 313 -1.66 -18.86 17.97
CA PRO A 313 -1.47 -17.50 18.45
C PRO A 313 -1.59 -16.50 17.29
N PRO A 314 -1.94 -15.24 17.60
CA PRO A 314 -2.05 -14.21 16.56
C PRO A 314 -0.71 -13.95 15.89
N VAL A 315 -0.76 -13.78 14.57
CA VAL A 315 0.38 -13.31 13.78
C VAL A 315 0.53 -11.81 14.04
N ARG A 316 1.68 -11.39 14.56
CA ARG A 316 1.96 -9.99 14.91
C ARG A 316 2.70 -9.31 13.76
N ILE A 317 2.14 -8.23 13.24
CA ILE A 317 2.75 -7.42 12.20
C ILE A 317 3.13 -6.08 12.83
N PHE A 318 4.42 -5.87 13.04
CA PHE A 318 4.98 -4.65 13.62
C PHE A 318 5.20 -3.64 12.50
N ILE A 319 4.40 -2.58 12.47
CA ILE A 319 4.51 -1.49 11.52
C ILE A 319 5.30 -0.36 12.20
N LEU A 320 6.57 -0.22 11.82
CA LEU A 320 7.49 0.72 12.44
C LEU A 320 7.58 2.01 11.63
N GLY A 321 7.79 3.13 12.32
CA GLY A 321 7.81 4.45 11.69
C GLY A 321 6.45 4.84 11.11
N ALA A 322 5.36 4.32 11.70
CA ALA A 322 4.01 4.55 11.20
C ALA A 322 3.65 6.05 11.29
N ARG A 323 3.23 6.62 10.16
CA ARG A 323 2.78 8.00 10.00
C ARG A 323 1.35 7.97 9.46
N ALA A 324 1.18 8.28 8.18
CA ALA A 324 -0.11 8.27 7.49
C ALA A 324 -0.83 6.91 7.59
N GLU A 325 -0.08 5.81 7.70
CA GLU A 325 -0.60 4.44 7.77
C GLU A 325 -1.46 4.19 9.01
N SER A 326 -1.09 4.82 10.13
CA SER A 326 -1.83 4.75 11.40
C SER A 326 -3.17 5.50 11.35
N SER A 327 -3.24 6.54 10.51
CA SER A 327 -4.42 7.38 10.29
C SER A 327 -5.40 6.83 9.26
N LEU A 328 -5.04 5.75 8.56
CA LEU A 328 -5.93 5.14 7.56
C LEU A 328 -7.24 4.64 8.21
N PRO A 329 -8.37 4.76 7.50
CA PRO A 329 -9.65 4.21 7.95
C PRO A 329 -9.55 2.72 8.27
N ARG A 330 -10.22 2.29 9.34
CA ARG A 330 -10.15 0.90 9.79
C ARG A 330 -10.69 -0.09 8.76
N ASP A 331 -11.67 0.32 7.96
CA ASP A 331 -12.21 -0.47 6.85
C ASP A 331 -11.17 -0.82 5.77
N VAL A 332 -10.13 0.02 5.61
CA VAL A 332 -9.00 -0.24 4.71
C VAL A 332 -8.14 -1.36 5.28
N TRP A 333 -7.79 -1.28 6.57
CA TRP A 333 -7.03 -2.33 7.26
C TRP A 333 -7.79 -3.65 7.37
N LEU A 334 -9.12 -3.62 7.49
CA LEU A 334 -9.95 -4.83 7.48
C LEU A 334 -9.81 -5.63 6.18
N GLN A 335 -9.47 -4.99 5.06
CA GLN A 335 -9.19 -5.71 3.81
C GLN A 335 -8.02 -6.69 3.95
N LEU A 336 -7.03 -6.39 4.80
CA LEU A 336 -5.97 -7.34 5.14
C LEU A 336 -6.53 -8.57 5.84
N GLN A 337 -7.37 -8.37 6.86
CA GLN A 337 -8.00 -9.47 7.60
C GLN A 337 -8.91 -10.34 6.71
N TYR A 338 -9.60 -9.75 5.74
CA TYR A 338 -10.45 -10.49 4.81
C TYR A 338 -9.66 -11.37 3.82
N MET A 339 -8.37 -11.10 3.60
CA MET A 339 -7.49 -12.01 2.88
C MET A 339 -7.07 -13.23 3.71
N TYR A 340 -7.18 -13.14 5.05
CA TYR A 340 -6.80 -14.20 5.99
C TYR A 340 -7.94 -14.54 6.96
N PRO A 341 -9.10 -15.03 6.48
CA PRO A 341 -10.33 -15.13 7.28
C PRO A 341 -10.23 -16.06 8.51
N ARG A 342 -9.22 -16.93 8.55
CA ARG A 342 -9.03 -17.96 9.60
C ARG A 342 -7.83 -17.69 10.50
N ALA A 343 -7.06 -16.64 10.23
CA ALA A 343 -5.92 -16.25 11.05
C ALA A 343 -6.30 -15.08 11.94
N LEU A 344 -5.75 -15.08 13.15
CA LEU A 344 -5.81 -13.94 14.06
C LEU A 344 -4.66 -12.98 13.70
N LEU A 345 -4.96 -11.73 13.40
CA LEU A 345 -3.96 -10.71 13.09
C LEU A 345 -3.86 -9.68 14.21
N HIS A 346 -2.63 -9.32 14.58
CA HIS A 346 -2.35 -8.20 15.47
C HIS A 346 -1.44 -7.20 14.77
N LEU A 347 -1.98 -6.06 14.36
CA LEU A 347 -1.20 -4.96 13.80
C LEU A 347 -0.71 -4.07 14.93
N ILE A 348 0.59 -3.83 14.99
CA ILE A 348 1.23 -3.05 16.05
C ILE A 348 1.93 -1.86 15.39
N PHE A 349 1.30 -0.69 15.44
CA PHE A 349 1.88 0.57 14.95
C PHE A 349 2.79 1.16 16.01
N ILE A 350 4.02 1.46 15.62
CA ILE A 350 5.05 2.02 16.50
C ILE A 350 5.69 3.20 15.79
N GLY A 351 5.67 4.36 16.44
CA GLY A 351 6.42 5.53 15.99
C GLY A 351 5.99 6.81 16.72
N PRO A 352 6.88 7.81 16.82
CA PRO A 352 6.56 9.09 17.45
C PRO A 352 5.42 9.83 16.73
N GLU A 353 5.27 9.62 15.44
CA GLU A 353 4.24 10.25 14.59
C GLU A 353 3.01 9.36 14.35
N SER A 354 2.88 8.24 15.07
CA SER A 354 1.78 7.27 14.89
C SER A 354 0.40 7.77 15.34
N MET A 355 0.34 8.97 15.92
CA MET A 355 -0.89 9.68 16.28
C MET A 355 -1.06 10.99 15.50
N ALA A 356 -0.22 11.25 14.50
CA ALA A 356 -0.39 12.39 13.61
C ALA A 356 -1.78 12.34 12.94
N ASN A 357 -2.47 13.48 12.89
CA ASN A 357 -3.84 13.62 12.36
C ASN A 357 -4.93 12.86 13.13
N ARG A 358 -4.66 12.43 14.38
CA ARG A 358 -5.63 11.79 15.28
C ARG A 358 -5.89 12.64 16.53
N ASP A 359 -5.96 13.97 16.37
CA ASP A 359 -6.07 14.93 17.48
C ASP A 359 -7.33 14.71 18.36
N GLY A 360 -8.39 14.16 17.78
CA GLY A 360 -9.63 13.83 18.50
C GLY A 360 -9.52 12.65 19.48
N GLU A 361 -8.44 11.88 19.42
CA GLU A 361 -8.19 10.73 20.29
C GLU A 361 -7.34 11.08 21.52
N TYR A 362 -6.96 12.35 21.67
CA TYR A 362 -6.31 12.84 22.87
C TYR A 362 -7.32 13.06 24.01
N PRO A 363 -6.93 12.88 25.28
CA PRO A 363 -5.58 12.53 25.75
C PRO A 363 -5.24 11.05 25.57
N LEU A 364 -3.95 10.76 25.38
CA LEU A 364 -3.45 9.39 25.33
C LEU A 364 -3.72 8.66 26.66
N PRO A 365 -3.90 7.32 26.65
CA PRO A 365 -4.03 6.53 27.86
C PRO A 365 -2.86 6.78 28.83
N GLU A 366 -3.16 6.88 30.11
CA GLU A 366 -2.13 7.01 31.14
C GLU A 366 -1.21 5.77 31.16
N ARG A 367 0.09 6.00 31.33
CA ARG A 367 1.07 4.92 31.47
C ARG A 367 0.91 4.26 32.84
N THR A 368 0.27 3.10 32.84
CA THR A 368 0.05 2.27 34.04
C THR A 368 1.02 1.09 34.06
N PRO A 369 1.18 0.37 35.19
CA PRO A 369 1.98 -0.86 35.21
C PRO A 369 1.51 -1.92 34.19
N GLU A 370 0.22 -1.95 33.87
CA GLU A 370 -0.36 -2.85 32.86
C GLU A 370 -0.12 -2.36 31.42
N ASN A 371 0.00 -1.04 31.23
CA ASN A 371 0.26 -0.41 29.94
C ASN A 371 1.42 0.60 30.05
N PRO A 372 2.67 0.12 30.20
CA PRO A 372 3.81 0.98 30.51
C PRO A 372 4.15 1.98 29.41
N PHE A 373 3.79 1.67 28.16
CA PHE A 373 4.05 2.53 27.00
C PHE A 373 2.81 3.31 26.52
N GLY A 374 1.68 3.23 27.23
CA GLY A 374 0.47 3.98 26.89
C GLY A 374 -0.14 3.60 25.55
N GLY A 375 -0.04 2.31 25.16
CA GLY A 375 -0.57 1.80 23.91
C GLY A 375 -2.09 1.92 23.81
N ILE A 376 -2.59 2.38 22.67
CA ILE A 376 -4.01 2.44 22.36
C ILE A 376 -4.41 1.12 21.72
N VAL A 377 -5.31 0.38 22.36
CA VAL A 377 -5.73 -0.95 21.91
C VAL A 377 -7.12 -0.90 21.30
N GLU A 378 -7.23 -1.28 20.03
CA GLU A 378 -8.47 -1.36 19.26
C GLU A 378 -8.77 -2.84 18.94
N ASP A 379 -9.68 -3.46 19.69
CA ASP A 379 -9.98 -4.91 19.63
C ASP A 379 -11.34 -5.25 18.98
N ARG A 380 -12.18 -4.24 18.71
CA ARG A 380 -13.56 -4.42 18.19
C ARG A 380 -13.76 -3.79 16.82
N LEU A 381 -12.80 -4.00 15.93
CA LEU A 381 -12.80 -3.40 14.58
C LEU A 381 -13.67 -4.18 13.58
N GLY A 382 -13.96 -5.45 13.87
CA GLY A 382 -14.53 -6.39 12.92
C GLY A 382 -13.47 -7.38 12.41
N GLY A 383 -13.89 -8.57 11.98
CA GLY A 383 -12.97 -9.65 11.65
C GLY A 383 -12.17 -10.17 12.85
N GLN A 384 -11.14 -10.99 12.60
CA GLN A 384 -10.25 -11.53 13.62
C GLN A 384 -8.95 -10.69 13.75
N MET A 385 -9.10 -9.37 13.82
CA MET A 385 -7.98 -8.42 13.83
C MET A 385 -8.01 -7.50 15.05
N LYS A 386 -6.82 -7.27 15.62
CA LYS A 386 -6.57 -6.29 16.67
C LYS A 386 -5.54 -5.28 16.18
N ILE A 387 -5.75 -4.00 16.48
CA ILE A 387 -4.78 -2.93 16.23
C ILE A 387 -4.27 -2.41 17.58
N THR A 388 -2.97 -2.12 17.67
CA THR A 388 -2.41 -1.40 18.80
C THR A 388 -1.44 -0.33 18.33
N THR A 389 -1.56 0.88 18.84
CA THR A 389 -0.71 2.02 18.47
C THR A 389 0.12 2.49 19.66
N TYR A 390 1.42 2.67 19.46
CA TYR A 390 2.37 3.17 20.45
C TYR A 390 3.10 4.42 19.94
N VAL A 391 3.07 5.48 20.74
CA VAL A 391 3.81 6.73 20.52
C VAL A 391 5.17 6.64 21.21
N ASP A 392 6.03 5.77 20.69
CA ASP A 392 7.40 5.57 21.17
C ASP A 392 8.26 4.96 20.04
N TYR A 393 9.56 4.84 20.26
CA TYR A 393 10.46 4.17 19.34
C TYR A 393 10.54 2.66 19.61
N PHE A 394 10.74 1.86 18.56
CA PHE A 394 10.87 0.41 18.68
C PHE A 394 12.04 0.00 19.58
N HIS A 395 13.20 0.63 19.43
CA HIS A 395 14.39 0.29 20.20
C HIS A 395 14.19 0.47 21.72
N THR A 396 13.41 1.47 22.15
CA THR A 396 13.06 1.68 23.56
C THR A 396 12.27 0.50 24.11
N MET A 397 11.22 0.08 23.40
CA MET A 397 10.34 -1.02 23.83
C MET A 397 11.03 -2.39 23.73
N ASN A 398 11.90 -2.56 22.73
CA ASN A 398 12.67 -3.79 22.57
C ASN A 398 13.72 -3.97 23.68
N LYS A 399 14.43 -2.89 24.06
CA LYS A 399 15.34 -2.89 25.23
C LYS A 399 14.61 -3.24 26.53
N ALA A 400 13.36 -2.81 26.67
CA ALA A 400 12.50 -3.18 27.80
C ALA A 400 11.94 -4.61 27.72
N GLN A 401 12.26 -5.38 26.67
CA GLN A 401 11.76 -6.74 26.40
C GLN A 401 10.23 -6.82 26.38
N TYR A 402 9.55 -5.73 25.98
CA TYR A 402 8.09 -5.63 26.07
C TYR A 402 7.35 -6.58 25.10
N PHE A 403 7.90 -6.79 23.91
CA PHE A 403 7.32 -7.67 22.88
C PHE A 403 7.96 -9.06 22.82
N GLY A 404 9.02 -9.28 23.60
CA GLY A 404 9.75 -10.55 23.62
C GLY A 404 8.94 -11.69 24.25
N PRO A 405 9.14 -12.94 23.81
CA PRO A 405 10.03 -13.37 22.74
C PRO A 405 9.49 -13.07 21.33
N PHE A 406 10.39 -12.90 20.35
CA PHE A 406 10.03 -12.83 18.93
C PHE A 406 10.04 -14.22 18.31
N ASP A 407 9.07 -14.48 17.44
CA ASP A 407 8.89 -15.73 16.73
C ASP A 407 8.90 -15.48 15.21
N PRO A 408 9.95 -15.91 14.48
CA PRO A 408 10.02 -15.79 13.02
C PRO A 408 8.90 -16.53 12.24
N TYR A 409 8.10 -17.38 12.90
CA TYR A 409 6.95 -18.09 12.31
C TYR A 409 5.63 -17.32 12.46
N LEU A 410 5.59 -16.30 13.32
CA LEU A 410 4.37 -15.56 13.69
C LEU A 410 4.54 -14.05 13.67
N ASP A 411 5.77 -13.55 13.64
CA ASP A 411 6.07 -12.13 13.64
C ASP A 411 6.59 -11.69 12.28
N CYS A 412 6.31 -10.43 11.91
CA CYS A 412 6.89 -9.77 10.76
C CYS A 412 7.02 -8.27 11.03
N PHE A 413 8.10 -7.65 10.56
CA PHE A 413 8.26 -6.21 10.56
C PHE A 413 7.89 -5.62 9.20
N MET A 414 7.17 -4.51 9.20
CA MET A 414 6.83 -3.73 8.03
C MET A 414 7.29 -2.28 8.22
N LEU A 415 8.05 -1.78 7.25
CA LEU A 415 8.60 -0.44 7.22
C LEU A 415 8.09 0.27 5.95
N PHE A 416 7.14 1.19 6.14
CA PHE A 416 6.61 2.00 5.05
C PHE A 416 7.49 3.24 4.85
N HIS A 417 8.13 3.34 3.68
CA HIS A 417 9.03 4.44 3.29
C HIS A 417 9.93 4.91 4.44
N PRO A 418 10.72 4.00 5.05
CA PRO A 418 11.45 4.30 6.28
C PRO A 418 12.51 5.39 6.09
N GLY A 419 13.05 5.54 4.87
CA GLY A 419 14.14 6.48 4.59
C GLY A 419 15.39 6.11 5.39
N LEU A 420 15.75 4.82 5.39
CA LEU A 420 16.89 4.29 6.16
C LEU A 420 18.20 5.00 5.80
N GLY A 421 18.43 5.23 4.51
CA GLY A 421 19.60 5.93 3.98
C GLY A 421 19.37 7.42 3.72
N HIS A 422 18.19 7.96 4.03
CA HIS A 422 17.90 9.37 3.80
C HIS A 422 18.59 10.24 4.86
N PRO A 423 19.35 11.30 4.48
CA PRO A 423 20.15 12.08 5.44
C PRO A 423 19.36 12.66 6.62
N ALA A 424 18.08 13.01 6.40
CA ALA A 424 17.23 13.56 7.45
C ALA A 424 16.80 12.52 8.51
N SER A 425 16.62 11.24 8.15
CA SER A 425 16.02 10.21 9.01
C SER A 425 16.98 9.08 9.38
N SER A 426 18.09 8.92 8.67
CA SER A 426 19.01 7.78 8.85
C SER A 426 19.51 7.64 10.29
N HIS A 427 19.71 8.77 10.99
CA HIS A 427 20.19 8.80 12.37
C HIS A 427 19.21 8.15 13.36
N GLU A 428 17.89 8.23 13.13
CA GLU A 428 16.88 7.61 13.98
C GLU A 428 16.86 6.08 13.85
N TRP A 429 17.31 5.56 12.71
CA TRP A 429 17.34 4.14 12.40
C TRP A 429 18.61 3.43 12.84
N GLU A 430 19.71 4.16 13.11
CA GLU A 430 21.00 3.57 13.48
C GLU A 430 20.92 2.69 14.74
N GLU A 431 20.14 3.09 15.73
CA GLU A 431 19.95 2.30 16.96
C GLU A 431 18.96 1.15 16.75
N THR A 432 17.97 1.34 15.87
CA THR A 432 16.86 0.42 15.64
C THR A 432 17.29 -0.77 14.78
N LEU A 433 18.10 -0.55 13.76
CA LEU A 433 18.48 -1.55 12.77
C LEU A 433 19.19 -2.79 13.37
N PRO A 434 20.22 -2.66 14.24
CA PRO A 434 20.86 -3.82 14.85
C PRO A 434 19.87 -4.68 15.67
N GLN A 435 18.96 -4.03 16.39
CA GLN A 435 17.94 -4.70 17.20
C GLN A 435 16.93 -5.45 16.32
N LEU A 436 16.56 -4.89 15.17
CA LEU A 436 15.73 -5.59 14.18
C LEU A 436 16.43 -6.84 13.65
N LEU A 437 17.72 -6.76 13.32
CA LEU A 437 18.50 -7.91 12.86
C LEU A 437 18.69 -8.98 13.94
N GLU A 438 18.72 -8.60 15.21
CA GLU A 438 18.78 -9.53 16.34
C GLU A 438 17.53 -10.41 16.43
N THR A 439 16.35 -9.86 16.12
CA THR A 439 15.09 -10.62 16.18
C THR A 439 15.02 -11.82 15.23
N LYS A 440 15.80 -11.81 14.14
CA LYS A 440 15.75 -12.81 13.05
C LYS A 440 14.37 -12.97 12.41
N VAL A 441 13.50 -11.97 12.58
CA VAL A 441 12.18 -11.89 11.97
C VAL A 441 12.30 -11.23 10.58
N PRO A 442 11.47 -11.59 9.59
CA PRO A 442 11.42 -10.90 8.30
C PRO A 442 11.12 -9.41 8.45
N ILE A 443 11.87 -8.59 7.74
CA ILE A 443 11.70 -7.14 7.67
C ILE A 443 11.36 -6.79 6.22
N ILE A 444 10.15 -6.29 6.00
CA ILE A 444 9.65 -5.87 4.69
C ILE A 444 9.70 -4.34 4.63
N CYS A 445 10.28 -3.81 3.56
CA CYS A 445 10.49 -2.38 3.39
C CYS A 445 9.93 -1.91 2.03
N THR A 446 9.43 -0.69 2.01
CA THR A 446 8.99 0.00 0.78
C THR A 446 9.73 1.31 0.57
N GLY A 447 9.64 1.89 -0.63
CA GLY A 447 10.25 3.19 -0.97
C GLY A 447 9.39 4.01 -1.91
N TYR A 448 9.66 5.31 -2.00
CA TYR A 448 8.95 6.24 -2.89
C TYR A 448 9.45 6.22 -4.33
N THR A 449 10.74 5.96 -4.51
CA THR A 449 11.41 5.93 -5.81
C THR A 449 12.42 4.78 -5.88
N GLN A 450 12.91 4.48 -7.09
CA GLN A 450 14.00 3.52 -7.27
C GLN A 450 15.27 3.96 -6.54
N TRP A 451 15.59 5.24 -6.65
CA TRP A 451 16.81 5.81 -6.07
C TRP A 451 16.79 5.75 -4.54
N ASP A 452 15.65 6.02 -3.91
CA ASP A 452 15.52 5.91 -2.45
C ASP A 452 15.64 4.45 -1.99
N LEU A 453 15.06 3.52 -2.74
CA LEU A 453 15.17 2.09 -2.46
C LEU A 453 16.64 1.62 -2.50
N GLU A 454 17.38 2.01 -3.54
CA GLU A 454 18.80 1.69 -3.69
C GLU A 454 19.65 2.33 -2.59
N ARG A 455 19.36 3.58 -2.21
CA ARG A 455 20.05 4.26 -1.11
C ARG A 455 19.83 3.54 0.22
N ASP A 456 18.60 3.17 0.52
CA ASP A 456 18.26 2.43 1.74
C ASP A 456 18.98 1.08 1.79
N ILE A 457 19.03 0.34 0.67
CA ILE A 457 19.76 -0.93 0.58
C ILE A 457 21.26 -0.73 0.80
N ASN A 458 21.86 0.26 0.15
CA ASN A 458 23.28 0.54 0.27
C ASN A 458 23.64 0.91 1.72
N TRP A 459 22.81 1.74 2.36
CA TRP A 459 22.99 2.13 3.75
C TRP A 459 22.89 0.92 4.70
N VAL A 460 21.88 0.04 4.52
CA VAL A 460 21.78 -1.21 5.30
C VAL A 460 22.98 -2.13 5.04
N SER A 461 23.42 -2.26 3.79
CA SER A 461 24.60 -3.04 3.42
C SER A 461 25.88 -2.55 4.11
N GLU A 462 26.09 -1.23 4.13
CA GLU A 462 27.24 -0.59 4.76
C GLU A 462 27.20 -0.73 6.28
N LYS A 463 26.06 -0.41 6.91
CA LYS A 463 25.90 -0.44 8.37
C LYS A 463 25.95 -1.85 8.94
N CYS A 464 25.37 -2.82 8.23
CA CYS A 464 25.28 -4.20 8.71
C CYS A 464 26.43 -5.10 8.23
N ARG A 465 27.35 -4.61 7.38
CA ARG A 465 28.53 -5.35 6.90
C ARG A 465 28.21 -6.77 6.39
N GLY A 466 27.04 -6.97 5.81
CA GLY A 466 26.57 -8.26 5.31
C GLY A 466 26.00 -9.23 6.36
N GLU A 467 25.61 -8.77 7.55
CA GLU A 467 24.95 -9.57 8.60
C GLU A 467 23.46 -9.87 8.36
N PHE A 468 22.96 -9.62 7.15
CA PHE A 468 21.59 -9.93 6.75
C PHE A 468 21.53 -10.78 5.49
N ASP A 469 20.43 -11.51 5.35
CA ASP A 469 20.03 -12.22 4.16
C ASP A 469 18.92 -11.42 3.47
N VAL A 470 19.03 -11.21 2.17
CA VAL A 470 17.94 -10.66 1.35
C VAL A 470 16.88 -11.74 1.18
N LEU A 471 15.64 -11.44 1.56
CA LEU A 471 14.49 -12.33 1.41
C LEU A 471 13.74 -12.08 0.10
N LEU A 472 13.60 -10.81 -0.28
CA LEU A 472 12.95 -10.39 -1.52
C LEU A 472 13.83 -9.34 -2.20
N GLU A 473 14.23 -9.62 -3.43
CA GLU A 473 15.06 -8.73 -4.23
C GLU A 473 14.35 -7.40 -4.49
N PRO A 474 15.07 -6.26 -4.51
CA PRO A 474 14.50 -4.96 -4.79
C PRO A 474 13.83 -4.89 -6.16
N GLY A 475 12.81 -4.03 -6.24
CA GLY A 475 12.07 -3.78 -7.46
C GLY A 475 10.69 -3.20 -7.19
N GLU A 476 9.99 -2.85 -8.27
CA GLU A 476 8.68 -2.22 -8.23
C GLU A 476 7.64 -3.10 -7.52
N ASN A 477 6.85 -2.48 -6.65
CA ASN A 477 5.76 -3.12 -5.95
C ASN A 477 4.54 -3.25 -6.89
N ILE A 478 4.01 -4.47 -7.03
CA ILE A 478 2.82 -4.76 -7.84
C ILE A 478 1.60 -3.97 -7.30
N PHE A 479 1.54 -3.78 -5.99
CA PHE A 479 0.48 -3.06 -5.30
C PHE A 479 0.89 -1.65 -4.88
N ARG A 480 1.78 -0.98 -5.63
CA ARG A 480 2.04 0.45 -5.40
C ARG A 480 0.80 1.31 -5.64
N SER A 481 0.79 2.51 -5.06
CA SER A 481 -0.21 3.53 -5.40
C SER A 481 -0.12 3.86 -6.90
N LEU A 482 -1.26 4.03 -7.58
CA LEU A 482 -1.27 4.59 -8.92
C LEU A 482 -1.38 6.12 -8.89
N ARG A 483 -1.75 6.69 -7.74
CA ARG A 483 -1.77 8.14 -7.53
C ARG A 483 -0.37 8.65 -7.20
N TRP A 484 -0.01 9.76 -7.84
CA TRP A 484 1.17 10.55 -7.52
C TRP A 484 0.90 11.54 -6.40
N ASP A 485 1.92 11.78 -5.60
CA ASP A 485 1.96 12.76 -4.53
C ASP A 485 2.93 13.87 -4.88
N LEU A 486 2.50 15.10 -4.59
CA LEU A 486 3.31 16.30 -4.76
C LEU A 486 3.91 16.70 -3.42
N ASN A 487 5.23 16.90 -3.39
CA ASN A 487 5.90 17.50 -2.25
C ASN A 487 5.64 19.02 -2.26
N ASP A 488 4.97 19.52 -1.22
CA ASP A 488 4.58 20.94 -1.15
C ASP A 488 5.78 21.88 -0.90
N GLN A 489 6.90 21.35 -0.42
CA GLN A 489 8.15 22.11 -0.27
C GLN A 489 8.99 22.12 -1.55
N ASP A 490 8.79 21.14 -2.43
CA ASP A 490 9.49 21.02 -3.70
C ASP A 490 8.58 20.40 -4.76
N PRO A 491 7.81 21.22 -5.52
CA PRO A 491 6.84 20.73 -6.49
C PRO A 491 7.43 19.91 -7.64
N HIS A 492 8.75 19.91 -7.81
CA HIS A 492 9.42 19.08 -8.81
C HIS A 492 9.68 17.66 -8.31
N ASP A 493 9.65 17.46 -7.00
CA ASP A 493 9.75 16.16 -6.33
C ASP A 493 8.36 15.53 -6.25
N VAL A 494 8.05 14.71 -7.26
CA VAL A 494 6.83 13.90 -7.31
C VAL A 494 7.15 12.46 -6.90
N SER A 495 6.31 11.93 -6.02
CA SER A 495 6.54 10.59 -5.44
C SER A 495 5.32 9.70 -5.61
N CYS A 496 5.56 8.39 -5.60
CA CYS A 496 4.52 7.38 -5.68
C CYS A 496 4.54 6.57 -4.38
N GLY A 497 3.44 6.59 -3.63
CA GLY A 497 3.30 5.78 -2.42
C GLY A 497 3.57 4.30 -2.69
N ASN A 498 4.45 3.70 -1.89
CA ASN A 498 4.85 2.27 -1.94
C ASN A 498 5.38 1.83 -3.32
N TRP A 499 6.06 2.70 -4.07
CA TRP A 499 6.64 2.34 -5.37
C TRP A 499 7.57 1.13 -5.31
N GLY A 500 8.53 1.14 -4.39
CA GLY A 500 9.54 0.09 -4.25
C GLY A 500 9.16 -0.93 -3.19
N LEU A 501 9.63 -2.17 -3.33
CA LEU A 501 9.48 -3.22 -2.33
C LEU A 501 10.77 -4.04 -2.24
N TRP A 502 11.21 -4.38 -1.03
CA TRP A 502 12.27 -5.35 -0.79
C TRP A 502 12.10 -5.93 0.63
N ALA A 503 12.80 -7.02 0.92
CA ALA A 503 12.76 -7.60 2.27
C ALA A 503 14.09 -8.22 2.63
N PHE A 504 14.44 -8.16 3.91
CA PHE A 504 15.66 -8.73 4.46
C PHE A 504 15.44 -9.27 5.88
N ARG A 505 16.44 -9.98 6.41
CA ARG A 505 16.42 -10.57 7.76
C ARG A 505 17.83 -10.71 8.28
N GLY A 506 18.05 -10.57 9.58
CA GLY A 506 19.34 -10.90 10.18
C GLY A 506 19.74 -12.38 9.95
N LYS A 507 21.04 -12.62 9.72
CA LYS A 507 21.59 -13.96 9.54
C LYS A 507 21.40 -14.81 10.79
N ARG A 508 21.07 -16.09 10.59
CA ARG A 508 20.85 -17.07 11.67
C ARG A 508 22.12 -17.81 12.12
N TYR A 509 23.21 -17.71 11.37
CA TYR A 509 24.48 -18.33 11.72
C TYR A 509 25.37 -17.32 12.45
N GLU A 510 26.02 -17.75 13.53
CA GLU A 510 27.12 -17.01 14.16
C GLU A 510 28.18 -16.71 13.09
N ALA A 511 28.73 -15.50 13.12
CA ALA A 511 29.87 -15.12 12.32
C ALA A 511 30.89 -16.26 12.35
N ALA A 512 31.28 -16.78 11.18
CA ALA A 512 32.46 -17.59 11.10
C ALA A 512 33.58 -16.72 11.65
N PHE A 513 34.08 -17.04 12.86
CA PHE A 513 35.23 -16.38 13.45
C PHE A 513 36.29 -16.34 12.35
N SER A 514 36.62 -15.14 11.88
CA SER A 514 37.82 -14.92 11.11
C SER A 514 38.95 -15.45 11.97
N LYS A 515 39.48 -16.62 11.60
CA LYS A 515 40.75 -17.08 12.16
C LYS A 515 41.76 -16.03 11.77
N GLU A 516 42.13 -15.21 12.74
CA GLU A 516 43.37 -14.46 12.70
C GLU A 516 44.50 -15.50 12.55
N GLU A 517 45.19 -15.46 11.41
CA GLU A 517 46.54 -15.99 11.25
C GLU A 517 47.54 -14.84 11.34
#